data_AF-A0A963M7M2-F1
#
_entry.id   AF-A0A963M7M2-F1
#
_cell.length_a   1.000
_cell.length_b   1.000
_cell.length_c   1.000
_cell.angle_alpha   90.00
_cell.angle_beta   90.00
_cell.angle_gamma   90.00
#
_symmetry.space_group_name_H-M   'P 1'
#
loop_
_entity.id
_entity.type
_entity.pdbx_description
1 polymer ?
#
loop_
_entity_poly.entity_id
_entity_poly.type
_entity_poly.pdbx_seq_one_letter_code
_entity_poly.pdbx_strand_id
1 'polypeptide(L)' 'VEALEAEQAELRAALADGSLYQSDLQRAIALQSRDSAIDEELTAALERWAELEAAQAPPD' A
#
# COMPACT_ATOMS: atom_id res chain seq x y z
N VAL A 1 4.87 -6.54 -4.92
CA VAL A 1 5.30 -5.65 -3.82
C VAL A 1 5.78 -4.33 -4.40
N GLU A 2 6.84 -4.30 -5.22
CA GLU A 2 7.38 -3.06 -5.83
C GLU A 2 6.34 -2.12 -6.49
N ALA A 3 5.43 -2.66 -7.31
CA ALA A 3 4.40 -1.84 -7.96
C ALA A 3 3.43 -1.19 -6.96
N LEU A 4 3.08 -1.91 -5.88
CA LEU A 4 2.24 -1.39 -4.81
C LEU A 4 2.98 -0.32 -4.00
N GLU A 5 4.27 -0.51 -3.74
CA GLU A 5 5.11 0.48 -3.04
C GLU A 5 5.25 1.77 -3.84
N ALA A 6 5.44 1.67 -5.17
CA ALA A 6 5.49 2.82 -6.06
C ALA A 6 4.16 3.58 -6.07
N GLU A 7 3.03 2.87 -6.23
CA GLU A 7 1.70 3.48 -6.17
C GLU A 7 1.47 4.18 -4.81
N GLN A 8 1.78 3.51 -3.69
CA GLN A 8 1.64 4.09 -2.35
C GLN A 8 2.46 5.38 -2.19
N ALA A 9 3.70 5.39 -2.68
CA ALA A 9 4.57 6.57 -2.63
C ALA A 9 3.98 7.76 -3.42
N GLU A 10 3.46 7.50 -4.62
CA GLU A 10 2.80 8.52 -5.44
C GLU A 10 1.54 9.08 -4.77
N LEU A 11 0.70 8.22 -4.20
CA LEU A 11 -0.50 8.63 -3.47
C LEU A 11 -0.16 9.50 -2.26
N ARG A 12 0.83 9.08 -1.46
CA ARG A 12 1.29 9.83 -0.29
C ARG A 12 1.87 11.18 -0.66
N ALA A 13 2.62 11.27 -1.76
CA ALA A 13 3.11 12.54 -2.28
C ALA A 13 1.97 13.50 -2.67
N ALA A 14 0.94 12.97 -3.37
CA ALA A 14 -0.22 13.77 -3.75
C ALA A 14 -1.07 14.22 -2.55
N LEU A 15 -1.20 13.38 -1.52
CA LEU A 15 -1.90 13.73 -0.27
C LEU A 15 -1.11 14.76 0.55
N ALA A 16 0.22 14.64 0.60
CA ALA A 16 1.09 15.55 1.35
C ALA A 16 1.15 16.97 0.77
N ASP A 17 0.96 17.14 -0.54
CA ASP A 17 0.87 18.45 -1.19
C ASP A 17 -0.34 19.27 -0.68
N GLY A 18 -1.40 18.60 -0.21
CA GLY A 18 -2.52 19.23 0.50
C GLY A 18 -3.48 20.05 -0.37
N SER A 19 -3.14 20.37 -1.62
CA SER A 19 -4.00 21.13 -2.54
C SER A 19 -5.34 20.44 -2.83
N LEU A 20 -5.36 19.11 -2.82
CA LEU A 20 -6.56 18.30 -3.06
C LEU A 20 -7.61 18.48 -1.96
N TYR A 21 -7.22 18.68 -0.70
CA TYR A 21 -8.21 18.88 0.38
C TYR A 21 -9.03 20.17 0.22
N GLN A 22 -8.51 21.15 -0.52
CA GLN A 22 -9.20 22.41 -0.81
C GLN A 22 -9.90 22.39 -2.17
N SER A 23 -9.29 21.78 -3.19
CA SER A 23 -9.78 21.81 -4.58
C SER A 23 -10.68 20.63 -4.95
N ASP A 24 -10.46 19.46 -4.35
CA ASP A 24 -11.20 18.22 -4.64
C ASP A 24 -11.15 17.25 -3.44
N LEU A 25 -11.99 17.52 -2.45
CA LEU A 25 -12.07 16.70 -1.23
C LEU A 25 -12.45 15.24 -1.51
N GLN A 26 -13.31 14.99 -2.51
CA GLN A 26 -13.72 13.62 -2.85
C GLN A 26 -12.53 12.83 -3.39
N ARG A 27 -11.71 13.43 -4.24
CA ARG A 27 -10.47 12.83 -4.70
C ARG A 27 -9.50 12.58 -3.54
N ALA A 28 -9.32 13.54 -2.63
CA ALA A 28 -8.45 13.35 -1.46
C ALA A 28 -8.89 12.13 -0.62
N ILE A 29 -10.19 11.99 -0.35
CA ILE A 29 -10.75 10.83 0.36
C ILE A 29 -10.49 9.52 -0.40
N ALA A 30 -10.69 9.51 -1.72
CA ALA A 30 -10.45 8.33 -2.55
C ALA A 30 -8.98 7.90 -2.54
N LEU A 31 -8.04 8.85 -2.65
CA LEU A 31 -6.60 8.56 -2.58
C LEU A 31 -6.21 8.04 -1.20
N GLN A 32 -6.79 8.59 -0.13
CA GLN A 32 -6.52 8.15 1.24
C GLN A 32 -7.07 6.73 1.49
N SER A 33 -8.26 6.41 0.95
CA SER A 33 -8.80 5.05 0.98
C SER A 33 -7.92 4.07 0.21
N ARG A 34 -7.35 4.49 -0.93
CA ARG A 34 -6.44 3.64 -1.72
C ARG A 34 -5.11 3.43 -1.01
N ASP A 35 -4.54 4.46 -0.39
CA ASP A 35 -3.30 4.37 0.41
C ASP A 35 -3.44 3.34 1.54
N SER A 36 -4.56 3.39 2.28
CA SER A 36 -4.87 2.40 3.33
C SER A 36 -5.04 0.99 2.78
N ALA A 37 -5.74 0.82 1.66
CA ALA A 37 -5.90 -0.50 1.03
C ALA A 37 -4.55 -1.09 0.59
N ILE A 38 -3.64 -0.27 0.06
CA ILE A 38 -2.31 -0.74 -0.33
C ILE A 38 -1.49 -1.18 0.89
N ASP A 39 -1.65 -0.53 2.04
CA ASP A 39 -0.97 -0.94 3.29
C ASP A 39 -1.36 -2.37 3.72
N GLU A 40 -2.66 -2.68 3.62
CA GLU A 40 -3.19 -4.03 3.87
C GLU A 40 -2.68 -5.03 2.82
N GLU A 41 -2.69 -4.68 1.53
CA GLU A 41 -2.19 -5.53 0.45
C GLU A 41 -0.68 -5.84 0.60
N LEU A 42 0.12 -4.85 0.99
CA LEU A 42 1.55 -5.02 1.24
C LEU A 42 1.81 -5.94 2.43
N THR A 43 1.08 -5.75 3.53
CA THR A 43 1.17 -6.62 4.71
C THR A 43 0.85 -8.07 4.35
N ALA A 44 -0.28 -8.29 3.65
CA ALA A 44 -0.68 -9.62 3.21
C ALA A 44 0.32 -10.26 2.23
N ALA A 45 0.94 -9.46 1.35
CA ALA A 45 1.97 -9.95 0.46
C ALA A 45 3.18 -10.45 1.26
N LEU A 46 3.68 -9.66 2.21
CA LEU A 46 4.84 -10.03 3.04
C LEU A 46 4.57 -11.29 3.89
N GLU A 47 3.38 -11.40 4.48
CA GLU A 47 2.96 -12.61 5.21
C GLU A 47 2.99 -13.84 4.31
N ARG A 48 2.44 -13.73 3.09
CA ARG A 48 2.47 -14.83 2.11
C ARG A 48 3.89 -15.21 1.71
N TRP A 49 4.79 -14.25 1.54
CA TRP A 49 6.19 -14.54 1.25
C TRP A 49 6.85 -15.32 2.40
N ALA A 50 6.59 -14.93 3.65
CA ALA A 50 7.10 -15.64 4.83
C ALA A 50 6.54 -17.07 4.93
N GLU A 51 5.24 -17.28 4.64
CA GLU A 51 4.63 -18.61 4.59
C GLU A 51 5.26 -19.51 3.53
N LEU A 52 5.52 -18.96 2.33
CA LEU A 52 6.16 -19.70 1.24
C LEU A 52 7.59 -20.10 1.58
N GLU A 53 8.34 -19.23 2.25
CA GLU A 53 9.69 -19.50 2.75
C GLU A 53 9.67 -20.59 3.82
N ALA A 54 8.76 -20.50 4.79
CA ALA A 54 8.59 -21.51 5.83
C ALA A 54 8.19 -22.88 5.26
N ALA A 55 7.32 -22.91 4.24
CA ALA A 55 6.93 -24.16 3.57
C ALA A 55 8.05 -24.79 2.72
N GLN A 56 9.04 -24.00 2.29
CA GLN A 56 10.20 -24.48 1.55
C GLN A 56 11.35 -24.98 2.43
N ALA A 57 11.36 -24.62 3.72
CA ALA A 57 12.31 -25.17 4.68
C ALA A 57 12.01 -26.66 4.96
N PRO A 58 13.00 -27.57 4.87
CA PRO A 58 12.78 -28.97 5.21
C PRO A 58 12.48 -29.10 6.72
N PRO A 59 11.53 -29.95 7.14
CA PRO A 59 11.33 -30.24 8.55
C PRO A 59 12.53 -30.99 9.13
N ASP A 60 12.93 -30.66 10.36
CA ASP A 60 13.92 -31.40 11.17
C ASP A 60 13.51 -32.85 11.44
#